data_AF-A0A183EV68-F1
#
_entry.id   AF-A0A183EV68-F1
#
_cell.length_a   1.000
_cell.length_b   1.000
_cell.length_c   1.000
_cell.angle_alpha   90.00
_cell.angle_beta   90.00
_cell.angle_gamma   90.00
#
_symmetry.space_group_name_H-M   'P 1'
#
loop_
_entity.id
_entity.type
_entity.pdbx_description
1 polymer ?
#
loop_
_entity_poly.entity_id
_entity_poly.type
_entity_poly.pdbx_seq_one_letter_code
_entity_poly.pdbx_strand_id
1 'polypeptide(L)'
;LEKADDLLKEISLLLEAILLPVVSAGVLHYLRGSLLSDEVISEPEPVHFVILDQIAANHHNLAMKVFRVLCELYDRQSTMNEAAEVIMEKQRSVVDRFVHLLSVGLALPVVEKINKMFRDGQIDISLIRYFAVEVLEIVAPPYSEDFVNVFLPIVSNPEIFDQNISDKIPVAK
;
A
#
# COMPACT_ATOMS: atom_id res chain seq x y z
N LEU A 1 20.12 -20.45 15.10
CA LEU A 1 20.65 -20.65 13.73
C LEU A 1 19.77 -21.66 13.01
N GLU A 2 19.66 -22.91 13.44
CA GLU A 2 18.75 -23.92 12.81
C GLU A 2 17.29 -23.46 12.65
N LYS A 3 16.68 -22.88 13.70
CA LYS A 3 15.28 -22.39 13.64
C LYS A 3 15.03 -21.27 12.62
N ALA A 4 16.04 -20.47 12.32
CA ALA A 4 15.91 -19.36 11.36
C ALA A 4 16.04 -19.88 9.93
N ASP A 5 16.94 -20.84 9.70
CA ASP A 5 17.09 -21.49 8.39
C ASP A 5 15.86 -22.31 8.00
N ASP A 6 15.21 -22.96 8.97
CA ASP A 6 13.96 -23.69 8.73
C ASP A 6 12.80 -22.74 8.37
N LEU A 7 12.67 -21.61 9.07
CA LEU A 7 11.70 -20.58 8.75
C LEU A 7 11.92 -19.99 7.35
N LEU A 8 13.18 -19.73 6.97
CA LEU A 8 13.52 -19.22 5.64
C LEU A 8 13.18 -20.21 4.53
N LYS A 9 13.39 -21.52 4.77
CA LYS A 9 12.97 -22.57 3.82
C LYS A 9 11.45 -22.62 3.68
N GLU A 10 10.73 -22.57 4.79
CA GLU A 10 9.25 -22.57 4.76
C GLU A 10 8.69 -21.35 4.03
N ILE A 11 9.26 -20.17 4.26
CA ILE A 11 8.91 -18.94 3.52
C ILE A 11 9.21 -19.11 2.02
N SER A 12 10.36 -19.69 1.66
CA SER A 12 10.71 -19.92 0.25
C SER A 12 9.72 -20.85 -0.44
N LEU A 13 9.34 -21.96 0.23
CA LEU A 13 8.32 -22.88 -0.26
C LEU A 13 6.95 -22.20 -0.41
N LEU A 14 6.59 -21.34 0.53
CA LEU A 14 5.34 -20.57 0.44
C LEU A 14 5.38 -19.58 -0.74
N LEU A 15 6.49 -18.87 -0.93
CA LEU A 15 6.68 -17.93 -2.04
C LEU A 15 6.61 -18.62 -3.41
N GLU A 16 7.13 -19.84 -3.53
CA GLU A 16 6.95 -20.66 -4.73
C GLU A 16 5.49 -21.11 -4.89
N ALA A 17 4.84 -21.53 -3.80
CA ALA A 17 3.47 -22.03 -3.85
C ALA A 17 2.46 -20.95 -4.24
N ILE A 18 2.63 -19.70 -3.79
CA ILE A 18 1.72 -18.60 -4.13
C ILE A 18 1.79 -18.22 -5.61
N LEU A 19 2.76 -18.71 -6.40
CA LEU A 19 2.71 -18.58 -7.86
C LEU A 19 1.51 -19.30 -8.48
N LEU A 20 0.87 -20.22 -7.77
CA LEU A 20 -0.40 -20.82 -8.17
C LEU A 20 -1.58 -19.91 -7.74
N PRO A 21 -2.46 -19.47 -8.67
CA PRO A 21 -3.55 -18.54 -8.34
C PRO A 21 -4.50 -19.04 -7.24
N VAL A 22 -4.75 -20.35 -7.18
CA VAL A 22 -5.61 -20.96 -6.15
C VAL A 22 -4.98 -20.89 -4.76
N VAL A 23 -3.66 -21.09 -4.67
CA VAL A 23 -2.91 -20.97 -3.41
C VAL A 23 -2.89 -19.51 -2.98
N SER A 24 -2.56 -18.58 -3.89
CA SER A 24 -2.65 -17.14 -3.63
C SER A 24 -4.03 -16.71 -3.14
N ALA A 25 -5.11 -17.21 -3.74
CA ALA A 25 -6.46 -16.90 -3.28
C ALA A 25 -6.75 -17.42 -1.87
N GLY A 26 -6.30 -18.64 -1.55
CA GLY A 26 -6.43 -19.22 -0.20
C GLY A 26 -5.61 -18.46 0.84
N VAL A 27 -4.36 -18.14 0.53
CA VAL A 27 -3.46 -17.36 1.39
C VAL A 27 -4.01 -15.95 1.60
N LEU A 28 -4.51 -15.29 0.55
CA LEU A 28 -5.15 -13.98 0.67
C LEU A 28 -6.39 -14.03 1.59
N HIS A 29 -7.20 -15.09 1.49
CA HIS A 29 -8.34 -15.27 2.38
C HIS A 29 -7.91 -15.46 3.84
N TYR A 30 -6.88 -16.27 4.08
CA TYR A 30 -6.28 -16.46 5.40
C TYR A 30 -5.73 -15.14 5.96
N LEU A 31 -4.93 -14.41 5.19
CA LEU A 31 -4.37 -13.11 5.60
C LEU A 31 -5.45 -12.10 5.90
N ARG A 32 -6.51 -12.03 5.08
CA ARG A 32 -7.66 -11.17 5.37
C ARG A 32 -8.27 -11.51 6.73
N GLY A 33 -8.47 -12.79 7.03
CA GLY A 33 -8.95 -13.24 8.34
C GLY A 33 -7.99 -12.87 9.48
N SER A 34 -6.70 -13.12 9.31
CA SER A 34 -5.70 -12.88 10.35
C SER A 34 -5.49 -11.39 10.65
N LEU A 35 -5.53 -10.53 9.62
CA LEU A 35 -5.26 -9.09 9.76
C LEU A 35 -6.49 -8.28 10.19
N LEU A 36 -7.69 -8.76 9.88
CA LEU A 36 -8.95 -8.03 10.10
C LEU A 36 -9.88 -8.67 11.13
N SER A 37 -9.54 -9.84 11.70
CA SER A 37 -10.36 -10.46 12.74
C SER A 37 -10.27 -9.68 14.05
N ASP A 38 -11.42 -9.47 14.70
CA ASP A 38 -11.49 -8.93 16.06
C ASP A 38 -11.13 -9.98 17.13
N GLU A 39 -11.24 -11.27 16.77
CA GLU A 39 -10.98 -12.39 17.66
C GLU A 39 -9.49 -12.72 17.77
N VAL A 40 -8.73 -12.42 16.71
CA VAL A 40 -7.29 -12.66 16.62
C VAL A 40 -6.62 -11.29 16.46
N ILE A 41 -6.23 -10.68 17.57
CA ILE A 41 -5.39 -9.48 17.56
C ILE A 41 -3.96 -9.93 17.21
N SER A 42 -3.72 -10.16 15.91
CA SER A 42 -2.37 -10.31 15.38
C SER A 42 -1.97 -9.00 14.75
N GLU A 43 -0.88 -8.42 15.25
CA GLU A 43 -0.27 -7.26 14.60
C GLU A 43 0.27 -7.67 13.21
N PRO A 44 0.07 -6.86 12.17
CA PRO A 44 0.64 -7.12 10.86
C PRO A 44 2.17 -7.15 10.90
N GLU A 45 2.76 -8.35 10.83
CA GLU A 45 4.20 -8.49 10.62
C GLU A 45 4.63 -8.17 9.16
N PRO A 46 5.90 -7.76 8.93
CA PRO A 46 6.40 -7.45 7.58
C PRO A 46 6.18 -8.55 6.54
N VAL A 47 6.26 -9.82 6.96
CA VAL A 47 6.06 -10.97 6.06
C VAL A 47 4.65 -11.00 5.46
N HIS A 48 3.62 -10.55 6.20
CA HIS A 48 2.26 -10.48 5.68
C HIS A 48 2.18 -9.50 4.51
N PHE A 49 2.81 -8.33 4.64
CA PHE A 49 2.86 -7.33 3.57
C PHE A 49 3.66 -7.82 2.35
N VAL A 50 4.78 -8.51 2.56
CA VAL A 50 5.54 -9.14 1.47
C VAL A 50 4.67 -10.14 0.70
N ILE A 51 3.91 -10.98 1.40
CA ILE A 51 3.03 -11.95 0.75
C ILE A 51 1.91 -11.24 -0.04
N LEU A 52 1.29 -10.20 0.52
CA LEU A 52 0.27 -9.41 -0.21
C LEU A 52 0.84 -8.79 -1.49
N ASP A 53 2.06 -8.28 -1.44
CA ASP A 53 2.75 -7.68 -2.59
C ASP A 53 3.06 -8.71 -3.66
N GLN A 54 3.52 -9.89 -3.26
CA GLN A 54 3.78 -11.00 -4.18
C GLN A 54 2.48 -11.49 -4.82
N ILE A 55 1.38 -11.57 -4.08
CA ILE A 55 0.08 -11.95 -4.64
C ILE A 55 -0.36 -10.91 -5.68
N ALA A 56 -0.27 -9.61 -5.37
CA ALA A 56 -0.67 -8.56 -6.30
C ALA A 56 0.22 -8.48 -7.55
N ALA A 57 1.53 -8.68 -7.40
CA ALA A 57 2.48 -8.67 -8.51
C ALA A 57 2.30 -9.85 -9.46
N ASN A 58 2.04 -11.04 -8.92
CA ASN A 58 1.93 -12.27 -9.72
C ASN A 58 0.51 -12.52 -10.27
N HIS A 59 -0.53 -11.97 -9.63
CA HIS A 59 -1.93 -12.30 -9.94
C HIS A 59 -2.80 -11.05 -10.06
N HIS A 60 -2.86 -10.46 -11.27
CA HIS A 60 -3.63 -9.24 -11.52
C HIS A 60 -5.14 -9.39 -11.18
N ASN A 61 -5.72 -10.58 -11.34
CA ASN A 61 -7.10 -10.88 -10.94
C ASN A 61 -7.35 -10.87 -9.43
N LEU A 62 -6.29 -10.94 -8.61
CA LEU A 62 -6.34 -10.84 -7.15
C LEU A 62 -5.92 -9.46 -6.63
N ALA A 63 -5.24 -8.65 -7.44
CA ALA A 63 -4.72 -7.36 -7.03
C ALA A 63 -5.82 -6.43 -6.46
N MET A 64 -7.02 -6.41 -7.06
CA MET A 64 -8.17 -5.64 -6.52
C MET A 64 -8.66 -6.17 -5.17
N LYS A 65 -8.52 -7.47 -4.89
CA LYS A 65 -8.85 -8.04 -3.57
C LYS A 65 -7.78 -7.67 -2.54
N VAL A 66 -6.51 -7.68 -2.92
CA VAL A 66 -5.40 -7.19 -2.08
C VAL A 66 -5.63 -5.72 -1.72
N PHE A 67 -5.97 -4.88 -2.70
CA PHE A 67 -6.31 -3.47 -2.49
C PHE A 67 -7.43 -3.28 -1.46
N ARG A 68 -8.50 -4.08 -1.53
CA ARG A 68 -9.60 -4.03 -0.54
C ARG A 68 -9.13 -4.41 0.86
N VAL A 69 -8.32 -5.46 1.02
CA VAL A 69 -7.75 -5.86 2.32
C VAL A 69 -6.92 -4.72 2.92
N LEU A 70 -6.10 -4.05 2.11
CA LEU A 70 -5.29 -2.92 2.56
C LEU A 70 -6.14 -1.70 2.96
N CYS A 71 -7.23 -1.42 2.21
CA CYS A 71 -8.18 -0.37 2.60
C CYS A 71 -8.85 -0.68 3.95
N GLU A 72 -9.34 -1.91 4.13
CA GLU A 72 -9.96 -2.35 5.38
C GLU A 72 -8.96 -2.31 6.55
N LEU A 73 -7.69 -2.67 6.30
CA LEU A 73 -6.63 -2.61 7.30
C LEU A 73 -6.32 -1.17 7.72
N TYR A 74 -6.21 -0.25 6.76
CA TYR A 74 -6.01 1.17 7.06
C TYR A 74 -7.15 1.74 7.92
N ASP A 75 -8.39 1.45 7.54
CA ASP A 75 -9.58 1.95 8.24
C ASP A 75 -9.61 1.38 9.69
N ARG A 76 -9.25 0.12 9.88
CA ARG A 76 -9.11 -0.51 11.21
C ARG A 76 -8.03 0.18 12.05
N GLN A 77 -6.83 0.39 11.50
CA GLN A 77 -5.72 1.06 12.19
C GLN A 77 -6.12 2.45 12.69
N SER A 78 -6.94 3.17 11.92
CA SER A 78 -7.45 4.50 12.27
C SER A 78 -8.35 4.51 13.52
N THR A 79 -8.92 3.36 13.90
CA THR A 79 -9.79 3.20 15.06
C THR A 79 -9.10 2.60 16.28
N MET A 80 -7.81 2.28 16.18
CA MET A 80 -7.07 1.68 17.27
C MET A 80 -6.88 2.66 18.43
N ASN A 81 -6.94 2.14 19.66
CA ASN A 81 -6.67 2.92 20.87
C ASN A 81 -5.16 2.94 21.16
N GLU A 82 -4.40 3.54 20.26
CA GLU A 82 -2.94 3.66 20.33
C GLU A 82 -2.50 5.13 20.20
N ALA A 83 -1.23 5.39 20.51
CA ALA A 83 -0.66 6.71 20.29
C ALA A 83 -0.70 7.07 18.80
N ALA A 84 -0.96 8.33 18.47
CA ALA A 84 -1.09 8.79 17.09
C ALA A 84 0.15 8.48 16.23
N GLU A 85 1.35 8.54 16.81
CA GLU A 85 2.61 8.18 16.15
C GLU A 85 2.66 6.70 15.72
N VAL A 86 2.17 5.79 16.58
CA VAL A 86 2.11 4.35 16.29
C VAL A 86 1.09 4.06 15.19
N ILE A 87 -0.08 4.72 15.25
CA ILE A 87 -1.09 4.61 14.19
C ILE A 87 -0.51 5.09 12.85
N MET A 88 0.22 6.21 12.87
CA MET A 88 0.83 6.77 11.67
C MET A 88 1.91 5.86 11.06
N GLU A 89 2.74 5.20 11.88
CA GLU A 89 3.71 4.20 11.41
C GLU A 89 3.02 2.98 10.76
N LYS A 90 1.95 2.49 11.39
CA LYS A 90 1.14 1.39 10.85
C LYS A 90 0.46 1.77 9.52
N GLN A 91 -0.12 2.97 9.45
CA GLN A 91 -0.73 3.50 8.23
C GLN A 91 0.30 3.73 7.13
N ARG A 92 1.52 4.19 7.45
CA ARG A 92 2.61 4.32 6.50
C ARG A 92 2.95 3.00 5.83
N SER A 93 2.98 1.90 6.59
CA SER A 93 3.21 0.56 6.03
C SER A 93 2.14 0.17 5.00
N VAL A 94 0.87 0.58 5.21
CA VAL A 94 -0.20 0.38 4.22
C VAL A 94 -0.03 1.30 3.01
N VAL A 95 0.40 2.55 3.21
CA VAL A 95 0.71 3.48 2.13
C VAL A 95 1.83 2.96 1.24
N ASP A 96 2.87 2.33 1.80
CA ASP A 96 3.90 1.65 0.99
C ASP A 96 3.29 0.59 0.07
N ARG A 97 2.29 -0.15 0.57
CA ARG A 97 1.58 -1.15 -0.24
C ARG A 97 0.69 -0.52 -1.30
N PHE A 98 0.14 0.67 -1.07
CA PHE A 98 -0.53 1.44 -2.12
C PHE A 98 0.44 1.86 -3.23
N VAL A 99 1.66 2.30 -2.89
CA VAL A 99 2.72 2.58 -3.88
C VAL A 99 3.07 1.32 -4.67
N HIS A 100 3.22 0.17 -4.00
CA HIS A 100 3.46 -1.11 -4.68
C HIS A 100 2.30 -1.51 -5.60
N LEU A 101 1.05 -1.42 -5.15
CA LEU A 101 -0.11 -1.72 -6.00
C LEU A 101 -0.17 -0.83 -7.24
N LEU A 102 0.18 0.45 -7.10
CA LEU A 102 0.32 1.37 -8.22
C LEU A 102 1.38 0.88 -9.20
N SER A 103 2.56 0.47 -8.71
CA SER A 103 3.67 0.00 -9.55
C SER A 103 3.35 -1.28 -10.34
N VAL A 104 2.46 -2.13 -9.82
CA VAL A 104 2.01 -3.37 -10.49
C VAL A 104 0.70 -3.23 -11.27
N GLY A 105 0.27 -1.99 -11.55
CA GLY A 105 -0.80 -1.70 -12.51
C GLY A 105 -2.17 -1.35 -11.92
N LEU A 106 -2.28 -1.05 -10.61
CA LEU A 106 -3.50 -0.53 -9.98
C LEU A 106 -3.44 0.97 -9.69
N ALA A 107 -2.83 1.75 -10.58
CA ALA A 107 -2.64 3.19 -10.39
C ALA A 107 -3.95 3.96 -10.12
N LEU A 108 -4.97 3.80 -10.97
CA LEU A 108 -6.21 4.60 -10.84
C LEU A 108 -6.96 4.30 -9.52
N PRO A 109 -7.28 3.03 -9.16
CA PRO A 109 -7.99 2.76 -7.91
C PRO A 109 -7.26 3.25 -6.66
N VAL A 110 -5.93 3.13 -6.66
CA VAL A 110 -5.07 3.59 -5.55
C VAL A 110 -5.13 5.11 -5.43
N VAL A 111 -4.86 5.85 -6.51
CA VAL A 111 -4.85 7.32 -6.48
C VAL A 111 -6.26 7.88 -6.19
N GLU A 112 -7.32 7.25 -6.70
CA GLU A 112 -8.69 7.63 -6.40
C GLU A 112 -9.03 7.45 -4.92
N LYS A 113 -8.59 6.35 -4.29
CA LYS A 113 -8.78 6.12 -2.85
C LYS A 113 -7.98 7.11 -2.01
N ILE A 114 -6.72 7.40 -2.35
CA ILE A 114 -5.92 8.43 -1.66
C ILE A 114 -6.61 9.80 -1.75
N ASN A 115 -7.06 10.20 -2.94
CA ASN A 115 -7.81 11.44 -3.12
C ASN A 115 -9.10 11.47 -2.30
N LYS A 116 -9.84 10.36 -2.26
CA LYS A 116 -11.04 10.25 -1.44
C LYS A 116 -10.71 10.42 0.04
N MET A 117 -9.72 9.69 0.55
CA MET A 117 -9.29 9.79 1.95
C MET A 117 -8.85 11.20 2.29
N PHE A 118 -8.16 11.90 1.38
CA PHE A 118 -7.76 13.28 1.60
C PHE A 118 -8.97 14.21 1.73
N ARG A 119 -9.90 14.15 0.77
CA ARG A 119 -11.14 14.96 0.81
C ARG A 119 -11.99 14.69 2.05
N ASP A 120 -12.02 13.43 2.49
CA ASP A 120 -12.81 12.98 3.63
C ASP A 120 -12.08 13.22 4.97
N GLY A 121 -10.84 13.73 4.96
CA GLY A 121 -10.03 13.97 6.16
C GLY A 121 -9.58 12.68 6.88
N GLN A 122 -9.50 11.57 6.15
CA GLN A 122 -9.20 10.22 6.69
C GLN A 122 -7.71 9.86 6.62
N ILE A 123 -6.88 10.69 5.99
CA ILE A 123 -5.43 10.49 5.88
C ILE A 123 -4.72 11.79 6.22
N ASP A 124 -3.64 11.66 7.00
CA ASP A 124 -2.81 12.79 7.37
C ASP A 124 -2.06 13.36 6.15
N ILE A 125 -1.92 14.68 6.10
CA ILE A 125 -1.25 15.39 5.00
C ILE A 125 0.18 14.89 4.80
N SER A 126 0.90 14.54 5.86
CA SER A 126 2.26 14.01 5.77
C SER A 126 2.33 12.65 5.05
N LEU A 127 1.33 11.78 5.24
CA LEU A 127 1.23 10.49 4.56
C LEU A 127 0.86 10.63 3.08
N ILE A 128 -0.01 11.60 2.73
CA ILE A 128 -0.30 11.90 1.33
C ILE A 128 0.94 12.44 0.63
N ARG A 129 1.67 13.35 1.27
CA ARG A 129 2.93 13.89 0.74
C ARG A 129 3.93 12.76 0.52
N TYR A 130 4.08 11.88 1.51
CA TYR A 130 4.92 10.69 1.39
C TYR A 130 4.54 9.83 0.20
N PHE A 131 3.26 9.44 0.08
CA PHE A 131 2.74 8.70 -1.08
C PHE A 131 3.08 9.38 -2.40
N ALA A 132 2.84 10.69 -2.51
CA ALA A 132 3.06 11.44 -3.73
C ALA A 132 4.54 11.51 -4.12
N VAL A 133 5.45 11.68 -3.16
CA VAL A 133 6.90 11.64 -3.40
C VAL A 133 7.32 10.26 -3.91
N GLU A 134 6.94 9.19 -3.23
CA GLU A 134 7.28 7.81 -3.63
C GLU A 134 6.74 7.48 -5.03
N VAL A 135 5.51 7.91 -5.36
CA VAL A 135 4.95 7.71 -6.70
C VAL A 135 5.74 8.50 -7.74
N LEU A 136 6.10 9.76 -7.47
CA LEU A 136 6.90 10.59 -8.38
C LEU A 136 8.29 10.00 -8.65
N GLU A 137 8.86 9.24 -7.71
CA GLU A 137 10.15 8.56 -7.88
C GLU A 137 10.08 7.34 -8.82
N ILE A 138 8.90 6.71 -8.95
CA ILE A 138 8.74 5.47 -9.74
C ILE A 138 8.01 5.66 -11.07
N VAL A 139 7.31 6.77 -11.28
CA VAL A 139 6.59 7.04 -12.53
C VAL A 139 7.44 7.86 -13.51
N ALA A 140 7.24 7.61 -14.80
CA ALA A 140 7.89 8.36 -15.87
C ALA A 140 6.93 8.54 -17.07
N PRO A 141 7.16 9.53 -17.94
CA PRO A 141 6.39 9.71 -19.17
C PRO A 141 6.49 8.52 -20.13
N PRO A 142 5.51 8.31 -21.03
CA PRO A 142 4.30 9.12 -21.21
C PRO A 142 3.20 8.80 -20.19
N TYR A 143 2.51 9.84 -19.71
CA TYR A 143 1.38 9.69 -18.79
C TYR A 143 0.04 9.60 -19.54
N SER A 144 -0.86 8.75 -19.07
CA SER A 144 -2.24 8.75 -19.56
C SER A 144 -3.02 9.94 -19.00
N GLU A 145 -4.00 10.44 -19.75
CA GLU A 145 -4.87 11.52 -19.28
C GLU A 145 -5.59 11.14 -17.99
N ASP A 146 -6.10 9.91 -17.89
CA ASP A 146 -6.77 9.42 -16.68
C ASP A 146 -5.87 9.52 -15.44
N PHE A 147 -4.61 9.09 -15.56
CA PHE A 147 -3.66 9.17 -14.45
C PHE A 147 -3.35 10.62 -14.08
N VAL A 148 -3.10 11.48 -15.06
CA VAL A 148 -2.86 12.92 -14.83
C VAL A 148 -4.07 13.55 -14.13
N ASN A 149 -5.29 13.26 -14.59
CA ASN A 149 -6.52 13.83 -14.04
C ASN A 149 -6.72 13.48 -12.56
N VAL A 150 -6.33 12.27 -12.13
CA VAL A 150 -6.46 11.86 -10.72
C VAL A 150 -5.25 12.22 -9.87
N PHE A 151 -4.03 12.22 -10.42
CA PHE A 151 -2.81 12.43 -9.63
C PHE A 151 -2.35 13.89 -9.56
N LEU A 152 -2.57 14.68 -10.62
CA LEU A 152 -2.19 16.10 -10.66
C LEU A 152 -2.80 16.92 -9.51
N PRO A 153 -4.06 16.71 -9.08
CA PRO A 153 -4.64 17.41 -7.95
C PRO A 153 -3.90 17.19 -6.63
N ILE A 154 -3.22 16.05 -6.43
CA ILE A 154 -2.43 15.77 -5.23
C ILE A 154 -1.13 16.56 -5.27
N VAL A 155 -0.37 16.43 -6.36
CA VAL A 155 0.97 17.03 -6.48
C VAL A 155 0.94 18.55 -6.63
N SER A 156 -0.16 19.11 -7.13
CA SER A 156 -0.34 20.56 -7.28
C SER A 156 -0.99 21.22 -6.06
N ASN A 157 -1.36 20.44 -5.04
CA ASN A 157 -2.03 20.98 -3.88
C ASN A 157 -1.03 21.66 -2.93
N PRO A 158 -1.18 22.96 -2.64
CA PRO A 158 -0.25 23.70 -1.78
C PRO A 158 -0.28 23.24 -0.31
N GLU A 159 -1.37 22.63 0.16
CA GLU A 159 -1.46 22.07 1.51
C GLU A 159 -0.57 20.82 1.64
N ILE A 160 -0.43 20.06 0.55
CA ILE A 160 0.40 18.86 0.49
C ILE A 160 1.84 19.24 0.21
N PHE A 161 2.08 20.00 -0.86
CA PHE A 161 3.40 20.48 -1.26
C PHE A 161 3.48 21.99 -1.03
N ASP A 162 4.06 22.37 0.10
CA ASP A 162 4.33 23.77 0.42
C ASP A 162 5.17 24.38 -0.73
N GLN A 163 4.76 25.54 -1.27
CA GLN A 163 5.36 26.12 -2.50
C GLN A 163 6.88 26.35 -2.36
N ASN A 164 7.39 26.45 -1.14
CA ASN A 164 8.82 26.61 -0.83
C ASN A 164 9.67 25.35 -1.04
N ILE A 165 9.08 24.18 -1.32
CA ILE A 165 9.81 22.92 -1.62
C ILE A 165 9.91 22.67 -3.14
N SER A 166 9.14 23.40 -3.95
CA SER A 166 9.16 23.28 -5.43
C SER A 166 10.54 23.55 -6.05
N ASP A 167 11.43 24.27 -5.35
CA ASP A 167 12.82 24.51 -5.76
C ASP A 167 13.75 23.29 -5.60
N LYS A 168 13.31 22.20 -4.97
CA LYS A 168 14.14 21.00 -4.71
C LYS A 168 13.75 19.76 -5.50
N ILE A 169 12.62 19.76 -6.20
CA ILE A 169 12.22 18.64 -7.05
C ILE A 169 12.88 18.86 -8.41
N PRO A 170 13.78 17.98 -8.89
CA PRO A 170 14.34 18.12 -10.21
C PRO A 170 13.18 18.04 -11.20
N VAL A 171 13.02 19.09 -12.02
CA VAL A 171 12.10 19.06 -13.15
C VAL A 171 12.41 17.81 -13.97
N ALA A 172 11.44 16.91 -14.09
CA ALA A 172 11.56 15.71 -14.91
C ALA A 172 11.99 16.12 -16.32
N LYS A 173 13.12 15.58 -16.78
CA LYS A 173 13.62 15.77 -18.15
C LYS A 173 12.91 14.87 -19.13
#